data_AF-A0A497IMH3-F1
#
_entry.id   AF-A0A497IMH3-F1
#
_cell.length_a   1.000
_cell.length_b   1.000
_cell.length_c   1.000
_cell.angle_alpha   90.00
_cell.angle_beta   90.00
_cell.angle_gamma   90.00
#
_symmetry.space_group_name_H-M   'P 1'
#
loop_
_entity.id
_entity.type
_entity.pdbx_description
1 polymer ?
#
loop_
_entity_poly.entity_id
_entity_poly.type
_entity_poly.pdbx_seq_one_letter_code
_entity_poly.pdbx_strand_id
1 'polypeptide(L)'
;MSVNDDSGNDVSSVSIRDLLARRGLGEDVLVATAMELYVPHPGVETRDSAEQVFLRELELALSDPNLCLLLYAAILLEDAGVKRELPDLPASAYEKDLNYLLADEVLGQVIATYIAGHKGGFEYARFDRNKPGVLRELGPFMDDTIAGLISGVSSNMYTRGIKH
;
A
#
# COMPACT_ATOMS: atom_id res chain seq x y z
N MET A 1 24.67 42.70 -21.31
CA MET A 1 23.57 42.81 -20.32
C MET A 1 23.23 41.41 -19.88
N SER A 2 23.37 41.18 -18.58
CA SER A 2 23.19 39.91 -17.90
C SER A 2 21.71 39.53 -17.75
N VAL A 3 21.48 38.22 -17.92
CA VAL A 3 20.69 37.31 -17.07
C VAL A 3 19.18 37.59 -16.94
N ASN A 4 18.37 36.62 -17.38
CA ASN A 4 17.61 35.78 -16.44
C ASN A 4 17.20 34.51 -17.17
N ASP A 5 18.04 33.49 -16.98
CA ASP A 5 17.71 32.09 -17.11
C ASP A 5 16.71 31.80 -15.98
N ASP A 6 15.43 31.68 -16.33
CA ASP A 6 14.38 31.31 -15.39
C ASP A 6 14.48 29.80 -15.18
N SER A 7 15.51 29.40 -14.42
CA SER A 7 15.61 28.07 -13.83
C SER A 7 14.45 27.96 -12.84
N GLY A 8 13.29 27.56 -13.37
CA GLY A 8 12.12 27.18 -12.61
C GLY A 8 12.57 26.23 -11.51
N ASN A 9 12.51 26.73 -10.28
CA ASN A 9 12.79 26.00 -9.07
C ASN A 9 11.76 24.87 -9.02
N ASP A 10 12.13 23.67 -9.49
CA ASP A 10 11.31 22.47 -9.42
C ASP A 10 11.04 22.22 -7.95
N VAL A 11 9.84 22.61 -7.49
CA VAL A 11 9.38 22.35 -6.13
C VAL A 11 9.47 20.84 -5.99
N SER A 12 10.40 20.35 -5.15
CA SER A 12 10.60 18.92 -4.92
C SER A 12 9.24 18.29 -4.63
N SER A 13 8.65 17.64 -5.63
CA SER A 13 7.30 17.10 -5.52
C SER A 13 7.40 15.91 -4.57
N VAL A 14 6.79 16.05 -3.39
CA VAL A 14 6.81 14.98 -2.38
C VAL A 14 6.13 13.76 -3.00
N SER A 15 6.83 12.63 -3.09
CA SER A 15 6.29 11.40 -3.67
C SER A 15 5.44 10.64 -2.67
N ILE A 16 4.58 9.73 -3.15
CA ILE A 16 3.81 8.85 -2.26
C ILE A 16 4.74 7.97 -1.40
N ARG A 17 5.92 7.59 -1.94
CA ARG A 17 6.95 6.85 -1.20
C ARG A 17 7.47 7.65 -0.02
N ASP A 18 7.73 8.94 -0.21
CA ASP A 18 8.18 9.82 0.87
C ASP A 18 7.13 9.94 1.97
N LEU A 19 5.85 10.02 1.59
CA LEU A 19 4.74 10.09 2.55
C LEU A 19 4.60 8.79 3.35
N LEU A 20 4.69 7.64 2.70
CA LEU A 20 4.67 6.33 3.36
C LEU A 20 5.89 6.15 4.27
N ALA A 21 7.10 6.47 3.80
CA ALA A 21 8.32 6.37 4.58
C ALA A 21 8.30 7.23 5.85
N ARG A 22 7.76 8.46 5.77
CA ARG A 22 7.57 9.34 6.96
C ARG A 22 6.64 8.75 8.01
N ARG A 23 5.80 7.78 7.63
CA ARG A 23 4.88 7.05 8.51
C ARG A 23 5.44 5.69 8.94
N GLY A 24 6.73 5.43 8.71
CA GLY A 24 7.36 4.15 9.03
C GLY A 24 7.04 3.03 8.04
N LEU A 25 6.46 3.34 6.88
CA LEU A 25 6.09 2.39 5.83
C LEU A 25 7.09 2.43 4.67
N GLY A 26 8.38 2.28 5.02
CA GLY A 26 9.46 2.13 4.06
C GLY A 26 9.36 0.82 3.26
N GLU A 27 10.08 0.74 2.15
CA GLU A 27 10.08 -0.45 1.29
C GLU A 27 10.48 -1.73 2.04
N ASP A 28 11.46 -1.63 2.94
CA ASP A 28 11.92 -2.72 3.80
C ASP A 28 10.79 -3.26 4.70
N VAL A 29 9.97 -2.37 5.25
CA VAL A 29 8.81 -2.74 6.08
C VAL A 29 7.72 -3.40 5.24
N LEU A 30 7.44 -2.88 4.05
CA LEU A 30 6.46 -3.46 3.13
C LEU A 30 6.89 -4.86 2.65
N VAL A 31 8.16 -5.02 2.29
CA VAL A 31 8.74 -6.32 1.90
C VAL A 31 8.70 -7.30 3.07
N ALA A 32 9.14 -6.90 4.27
CA ALA A 32 9.12 -7.76 5.44
C ALA A 32 7.70 -8.25 5.75
N THR A 33 6.72 -7.35 5.69
CA THR A 33 5.31 -7.66 5.88
C THR A 33 4.78 -8.64 4.83
N ALA A 34 5.11 -8.43 3.56
CA ALA A 34 4.74 -9.35 2.47
C ALA A 34 5.34 -10.75 2.67
N MET A 35 6.60 -10.82 3.08
CA MET A 35 7.35 -12.07 3.21
C MET A 35 6.91 -12.92 4.40
N GLU A 36 6.18 -12.39 5.39
CA GLU A 36 5.58 -13.21 6.44
C GLU A 36 4.56 -14.22 5.90
N LEU A 37 3.87 -13.89 4.79
CA LEU A 37 2.91 -14.78 4.14
C LEU A 37 3.45 -15.41 2.84
N TYR A 38 4.73 -15.24 2.55
CA TYR A 38 5.35 -15.81 1.37
C TYR A 38 5.33 -17.34 1.40
N VAL A 39 5.03 -17.94 0.24
CA VAL A 39 5.09 -19.38 0.01
C VAL A 39 5.92 -19.64 -1.25
N PRO A 40 6.94 -20.51 -1.21
CA PRO A 40 7.71 -20.85 -2.40
C PRO A 40 6.84 -21.32 -3.57
N HIS A 41 7.07 -20.72 -4.75
CA HIS A 41 6.34 -21.01 -5.98
C HIS A 41 7.29 -20.88 -7.18
N PRO A 42 7.06 -21.56 -8.32
CA PRO A 42 7.94 -21.42 -9.49
C PRO A 42 8.16 -19.96 -9.88
N GLY A 43 9.41 -19.60 -10.16
CA GLY A 43 9.85 -18.23 -10.44
C GLY A 43 10.15 -17.37 -9.21
N VAL A 44 9.68 -17.77 -8.03
CA VAL A 44 9.97 -17.16 -6.72
C VAL A 44 10.18 -18.25 -5.67
N GLU A 45 11.07 -19.20 -5.96
CA GLU A 45 11.29 -20.40 -5.12
C GLU A 45 12.06 -20.12 -3.83
N THR A 46 12.77 -18.99 -3.78
CA THR A 46 13.55 -18.56 -2.62
C THR A 46 13.00 -17.24 -2.10
N ARG A 47 13.17 -17.00 -0.80
CA ARG A 47 12.81 -15.70 -0.19
C ARG A 47 13.52 -14.55 -0.91
N ASP A 48 14.82 -14.69 -1.17
CA ASP A 48 15.59 -13.66 -1.88
C ASP A 48 15.03 -13.37 -3.27
N SER A 49 14.69 -14.40 -4.06
CA SER A 49 14.09 -14.18 -5.38
C SER A 49 12.69 -13.58 -5.29
N ALA A 50 11.89 -13.97 -4.30
CA ALA A 50 10.58 -13.38 -4.04
C ALA A 50 10.69 -11.88 -3.69
N GLU A 51 11.60 -11.51 -2.78
CA GLU A 51 11.82 -10.12 -2.39
C GLU A 51 12.22 -9.24 -3.59
N GLN A 52 13.12 -9.72 -4.45
CA GLN A 52 13.54 -8.98 -5.65
C GLN A 52 12.38 -8.77 -6.64
N VAL A 53 11.56 -9.81 -6.85
CA VAL A 53 10.39 -9.69 -7.73
C VAL A 53 9.31 -8.80 -7.10
N PHE A 54 9.08 -8.91 -5.79
CA PHE A 54 8.17 -8.04 -5.05
C PHE A 54 8.55 -6.56 -5.18
N LEU A 55 9.83 -6.23 -4.95
CA LEU A 55 10.35 -4.86 -5.08
C LEU A 55 10.14 -4.30 -6.49
N ARG A 56 10.42 -5.09 -7.53
CA ARG A 56 10.13 -4.69 -8.92
C ARG A 56 8.64 -4.41 -9.13
N GLU A 57 7.76 -5.29 -8.65
CA GLU A 57 6.31 -5.11 -8.82
C GLU A 57 5.78 -3.94 -7.97
N LEU A 58 6.36 -3.68 -6.80
CA LEU A 58 6.07 -2.49 -5.99
C LEU A 58 6.51 -1.22 -6.73
N GLU A 59 7.66 -1.26 -7.40
CA GLU A 59 8.15 -0.19 -8.27
C GLU A 59 7.15 0.14 -9.39
N LEU A 60 6.73 -0.89 -10.11
CA LEU A 60 5.75 -0.77 -11.18
C LEU A 60 4.40 -0.24 -10.66
N ALA A 61 3.89 -0.78 -9.55
CA ALA A 61 2.63 -0.34 -8.97
C ALA A 61 2.67 1.16 -8.61
N LEU A 62 3.70 1.58 -7.86
CA LEU A 62 3.85 2.97 -7.41
C LEU A 62 4.30 3.94 -8.52
N SER A 63 4.55 3.46 -9.73
CA SER A 63 4.74 4.32 -10.91
C SER A 63 3.42 4.83 -11.51
N ASP A 64 2.29 4.23 -11.13
CA ASP A 64 0.97 4.64 -11.60
C ASP A 64 0.43 5.80 -10.74
N PRO A 65 0.19 7.00 -11.31
CA PRO A 65 -0.33 8.13 -10.57
C PRO A 65 -1.73 7.87 -9.99
N ASN A 66 -2.57 7.05 -10.62
CA ASN A 66 -3.91 6.75 -10.10
C ASN A 66 -3.82 5.91 -8.81
N LEU A 67 -2.93 4.93 -8.77
CA LEU A 67 -2.68 4.18 -7.55
C LEU A 67 -2.14 5.10 -6.45
N CYS A 68 -1.19 5.99 -6.79
CA CYS A 68 -0.65 6.96 -5.85
C CYS A 68 -1.73 7.86 -5.25
N LEU A 69 -2.73 8.28 -6.04
CA LEU A 69 -3.86 9.08 -5.57
C LEU A 69 -4.79 8.29 -4.64
N LEU A 70 -5.01 6.99 -4.90
CA LEU A 70 -5.77 6.12 -3.98
C LEU A 70 -5.06 5.97 -2.63
N LEU A 71 -3.75 5.72 -2.64
CA LEU A 71 -2.93 5.66 -1.42
C LEU A 71 -2.94 7.01 -0.68
N TYR A 72 -2.87 8.12 -1.40
CA TYR A 72 -2.94 9.44 -0.79
C TYR A 72 -4.31 9.72 -0.16
N ALA A 73 -5.40 9.29 -0.80
CA ALA A 73 -6.74 9.40 -0.22
C ALA A 73 -6.85 8.64 1.11
N ALA A 74 -6.29 7.43 1.20
CA ALA A 74 -6.22 6.68 2.44
C ALA A 74 -5.45 7.43 3.54
N ILE A 75 -4.29 8.00 3.20
CA ILE A 75 -3.47 8.78 4.13
C ILE A 75 -4.26 9.97 4.68
N LEU A 76 -5.03 10.67 3.84
CA LEU A 76 -5.86 11.79 4.26
C LEU A 76 -6.99 11.35 5.19
N LEU A 77 -7.64 10.22 4.89
CA LEU A 77 -8.71 9.66 5.73
C LEU A 77 -8.18 9.22 7.09
N GLU A 78 -7.02 8.58 7.11
CA GLU A 78 -6.34 8.21 8.35
C GLU A 78 -6.01 9.44 9.19
N ASP A 79 -5.36 10.45 8.61
CA ASP A 79 -5.01 11.68 9.32
C ASP A 79 -6.25 12.40 9.87
N ALA A 80 -7.35 12.45 9.09
CA ALA A 80 -8.62 13.01 9.52
C ALA A 80 -9.25 12.18 10.65
N GLY A 81 -9.15 10.85 10.60
CA GLY A 81 -9.62 9.94 11.64
C GLY A 81 -8.90 10.17 12.97
N VAL A 82 -7.56 10.22 12.93
CA VAL A 82 -6.71 10.53 14.10
C VAL A 82 -7.06 11.90 14.70
N LYS A 83 -7.36 12.90 13.85
CA LYS A 83 -7.77 14.24 14.30
C LYS A 83 -9.25 14.35 14.70
N ARG A 84 -10.03 13.28 14.51
CA ARG A 84 -11.49 13.26 14.74
C ARG A 84 -12.25 14.26 13.87
N GLU A 85 -11.81 14.42 12.63
CA GLU A 85 -12.34 15.35 11.62
C GLU A 85 -13.18 14.63 10.54
N LEU A 86 -13.33 13.31 10.63
CA LEU A 86 -14.16 12.55 9.69
C LEU A 86 -15.65 12.95 9.86
N PRO A 87 -16.31 13.42 8.77
CA PRO A 87 -17.71 13.79 8.83
C PRO A 87 -18.58 12.56 9.07
N ASP A 88 -19.64 12.72 9.87
CA ASP A 88 -20.65 11.69 10.15
C ASP A 88 -20.13 10.38 10.78
N LEU A 89 -18.83 10.30 11.10
CA LEU A 89 -18.22 9.18 11.82
C LEU A 89 -17.83 9.63 13.24
N PRO A 90 -18.45 9.08 14.29
CA PRO A 90 -18.06 9.42 15.66
C PRO A 90 -16.63 8.92 15.92
N ALA A 91 -15.83 9.71 16.63
CA ALA A 91 -14.44 9.36 16.97
C ALA A 91 -14.29 7.98 17.63
N SER A 92 -15.27 7.58 18.44
CA SER A 92 -15.27 6.27 19.10
C SER A 92 -15.47 5.09 18.14
N ALA A 93 -16.05 5.31 16.95
CA ALA A 93 -16.15 4.27 15.92
C ALA A 93 -14.80 4.06 15.22
N TYR A 94 -14.09 5.15 14.94
CA TYR A 94 -12.73 5.10 14.40
C TYR A 94 -11.74 4.46 15.40
N GLU A 95 -11.73 4.91 16.67
CA GLU A 95 -10.80 4.41 17.69
C GLU A 95 -11.01 2.93 18.06
N LYS A 96 -12.24 2.44 17.94
CA LYS A 96 -12.57 1.05 18.26
C LYS A 96 -12.40 0.13 17.07
N ASP A 97 -12.00 0.65 15.92
CA ASP A 97 -11.95 -0.08 14.65
C ASP A 97 -13.20 -0.98 14.51
N LEU A 98 -14.37 -0.36 14.71
CA LEU A 98 -15.61 -1.13 14.73
C LEU A 98 -15.77 -1.78 13.36
N ASN A 99 -16.13 -3.06 13.34
CA ASN A 99 -16.45 -3.89 12.15
C ASN A 99 -17.48 -3.28 11.14
N TYR A 100 -17.91 -2.03 11.34
CA TYR A 100 -18.81 -1.28 10.47
C TYR A 100 -18.13 -0.15 9.70
N LEU A 101 -16.84 0.17 9.96
CA LEU A 101 -16.08 0.97 9.00
C LEU A 101 -15.81 0.03 7.83
N LEU A 102 -16.57 0.23 6.75
CA LEU A 102 -16.49 -0.57 5.52
C LEU A 102 -15.69 0.19 4.46
N ALA A 103 -15.43 1.48 4.69
CA ALA A 103 -14.84 2.37 3.69
C ALA A 103 -13.34 2.08 3.49
N ASP A 104 -12.64 1.74 4.56
CA ASP A 104 -11.29 1.18 4.60
C ASP A 104 -11.20 -0.17 3.89
N GLU A 105 -12.06 -1.14 4.23
CA GLU A 105 -12.09 -2.46 3.58
C GLU A 105 -12.31 -2.32 2.06
N VAL A 106 -13.27 -1.47 1.67
CA VAL A 106 -13.55 -1.18 0.25
C VAL A 106 -12.33 -0.56 -0.43
N LEU A 107 -11.63 0.36 0.25
CA LEU A 107 -10.44 1.01 -0.31
C LEU A 107 -9.29 0.03 -0.49
N GLY A 108 -9.00 -0.81 0.52
CA GLY A 108 -8.00 -1.88 0.46
C GLY A 108 -8.29 -2.88 -0.67
N GLN A 109 -9.53 -3.35 -0.77
CA GLN A 109 -9.99 -4.26 -1.82
C GLN A 109 -9.86 -3.63 -3.22
N VAL A 110 -10.24 -2.35 -3.38
CA VAL A 110 -10.11 -1.61 -4.64
C VAL A 110 -8.64 -1.51 -5.04
N ILE A 111 -7.75 -1.15 -4.12
CA ILE A 111 -6.31 -1.05 -4.38
C ILE A 111 -5.74 -2.40 -4.84
N ALA A 112 -6.03 -3.48 -4.12
CA ALA A 112 -5.53 -4.81 -4.48
C ALA A 112 -6.03 -5.24 -5.86
N THR A 113 -7.32 -5.01 -6.12
CA THR A 113 -7.96 -5.35 -7.39
C THR A 113 -7.47 -4.47 -8.53
N TYR A 114 -7.18 -3.20 -8.28
CA TYR A 114 -6.60 -2.29 -9.27
C TYR A 114 -5.23 -2.79 -9.75
N ILE A 115 -4.39 -3.26 -8.82
CA ILE A 115 -3.03 -3.71 -9.13
C ILE A 115 -2.99 -5.06 -9.86
N ALA A 116 -3.83 -6.02 -9.47
CA ALA A 116 -3.70 -7.41 -9.92
C ALA A 116 -5.02 -8.10 -10.33
N GLY A 117 -6.11 -7.33 -10.48
CA GLY A 117 -7.45 -7.85 -10.75
C GLY A 117 -7.95 -8.75 -9.62
N HIS A 118 -8.79 -9.74 -9.95
CA HIS A 118 -9.36 -10.66 -8.96
C HIS A 118 -8.31 -11.40 -8.12
N LYS A 119 -7.11 -11.65 -8.64
CA LYS A 119 -6.02 -12.28 -7.88
C LYS A 119 -5.61 -11.42 -6.69
N GLY A 120 -5.44 -10.11 -6.91
CA GLY A 120 -5.16 -9.15 -5.86
C GLY A 120 -6.25 -9.16 -4.80
N GLY A 121 -7.52 -9.20 -5.21
CA GLY A 121 -8.65 -9.29 -4.30
C GLY A 121 -8.66 -10.55 -3.42
N PHE A 122 -8.36 -11.73 -3.98
CA PHE A 122 -8.26 -12.96 -3.18
C PHE A 122 -7.06 -12.92 -2.21
N GLU A 123 -5.93 -12.35 -2.63
CA GLU A 123 -4.76 -12.21 -1.77
C GLU A 123 -4.99 -11.15 -0.68
N TYR A 124 -5.76 -10.10 -0.95
CA TYR A 124 -6.16 -9.11 0.07
C TYR A 124 -6.92 -9.77 1.21
N ALA A 125 -7.93 -10.59 0.92
CA ALA A 125 -8.65 -11.35 1.95
C ALA A 125 -7.72 -12.24 2.81
N ARG A 126 -6.60 -12.70 2.25
CA ARG A 126 -5.58 -13.45 2.99
C ARG A 126 -4.75 -12.55 3.90
N PHE A 127 -4.29 -11.40 3.42
CA PHE A 127 -3.50 -10.46 4.22
C PHE A 127 -4.34 -9.80 5.32
N ASP A 128 -5.53 -9.31 5.01
CA ASP A 128 -6.45 -8.70 5.97
C ASP A 128 -6.77 -9.68 7.11
N ARG A 129 -7.11 -10.93 6.78
CA ARG A 129 -7.38 -11.96 7.80
C ARG A 129 -6.19 -12.25 8.74
N ASN A 130 -4.96 -12.21 8.22
CA ASN A 130 -3.77 -12.62 8.98
C ASN A 130 -3.05 -11.44 9.66
N LYS A 131 -3.27 -10.21 9.19
CA LYS A 131 -2.58 -8.97 9.60
C LYS A 131 -1.07 -9.19 9.89
N PRO A 132 -0.27 -9.64 8.89
CA PRO A 132 1.17 -9.83 9.05
C PRO A 132 1.90 -8.50 9.32
N GLY A 133 3.10 -8.59 9.87
CA GLY A 133 4.03 -7.47 9.99
C GLY A 133 3.41 -6.20 10.57
N VAL A 134 3.58 -5.09 9.86
CA VAL A 134 3.13 -3.75 10.29
C VAL A 134 1.60 -3.60 10.31
N LEU A 135 0.85 -4.45 9.61
CA LEU A 135 -0.61 -4.29 9.46
C LEU A 135 -1.36 -4.34 10.81
N ARG A 136 -0.82 -5.07 11.79
CA ARG A 136 -1.42 -5.16 13.13
C ARG A 136 -1.25 -3.90 13.99
N GLU A 137 -0.45 -2.94 13.54
CA GLU A 137 -0.08 -1.72 14.27
C GLU A 137 -0.69 -0.45 13.65
N LEU A 138 -1.14 -0.53 12.40
CA LEU A 138 -1.71 0.59 11.67
C LEU A 138 -3.16 0.85 12.09
N GLY A 139 -3.62 2.08 11.92
CA GLY A 139 -5.04 2.41 12.09
C GLY A 139 -5.88 2.04 10.87
N PRO A 140 -7.22 2.16 10.99
CA PRO A 140 -8.18 1.46 10.13
C PRO A 140 -8.05 1.73 8.63
N PHE A 141 -7.75 2.97 8.21
CA PHE A 141 -7.59 3.22 6.77
C PHE A 141 -6.25 2.71 6.26
N MET A 142 -5.21 2.75 7.10
CA MET A 142 -3.86 2.42 6.67
C MET A 142 -3.57 0.92 6.71
N ASP A 143 -4.10 0.15 7.65
CA ASP A 143 -3.90 -1.31 7.64
C ASP A 143 -4.52 -1.94 6.38
N ASP A 144 -5.75 -1.59 6.03
CA ASP A 144 -6.42 -2.09 4.82
C ASP A 144 -5.80 -1.59 3.53
N THR A 145 -5.39 -0.32 3.49
CA THR A 145 -4.72 0.25 2.32
C THR A 145 -3.38 -0.44 2.06
N ILE A 146 -2.59 -0.66 3.11
CA ILE A 146 -1.29 -1.32 2.99
C ILE A 146 -1.44 -2.81 2.74
N ALA A 147 -2.44 -3.47 3.34
CA ALA A 147 -2.83 -4.82 2.98
C ALA A 147 -3.18 -4.91 1.49
N GLY A 148 -3.97 -3.96 0.97
CA GLY A 148 -4.36 -3.89 -0.42
C GLY A 148 -3.17 -3.73 -1.37
N LEU A 149 -2.26 -2.80 -1.05
CA LEU A 149 -1.03 -2.57 -1.80
C LEU A 149 -0.15 -3.83 -1.84
N ILE A 150 0.14 -4.40 -0.66
CA ILE A 150 1.00 -5.58 -0.53
C ILE A 150 0.38 -6.79 -1.25
N SER A 151 -0.92 -7.00 -1.14
CA SER A 151 -1.61 -8.13 -1.78
C SER A 151 -1.66 -8.00 -3.30
N GLY A 152 -1.90 -6.79 -3.81
CA GLY A 152 -1.83 -6.52 -5.23
C GLY A 152 -0.43 -6.81 -5.79
N VAL A 153 0.60 -6.28 -5.14
CA VAL A 153 2.00 -6.49 -5.52
C VAL A 153 2.40 -7.96 -5.41
N SER A 154 2.06 -8.63 -4.30
CA SER A 154 2.34 -10.06 -4.06
C SER A 154 1.69 -10.94 -5.13
N SER A 155 0.46 -10.63 -5.54
CA SER A 155 -0.24 -11.37 -6.60
C SER A 155 0.48 -11.26 -7.94
N ASN A 156 0.98 -10.07 -8.28
CA ASN A 156 1.79 -9.87 -9.48
C ASN A 156 3.17 -10.52 -9.34
N MET A 157 3.77 -10.53 -8.14
CA MET A 157 5.01 -11.25 -7.86
C MET A 157 4.86 -12.74 -8.18
N TYR A 158 3.82 -13.41 -7.67
CA TYR A 158 3.57 -14.83 -7.96
C TYR A 158 3.29 -15.08 -9.46
N THR A 159 2.63 -14.14 -10.14
CA THR A 159 2.29 -14.31 -11.57
C THR A 159 3.50 -14.07 -12.48
N ARG A 160 4.29 -13.03 -12.20
CA ARG A 160 5.36 -12.51 -13.07
C ARG A 160 6.76 -12.88 -12.57
N GLY A 161 6.85 -13.72 -11.55
CA GLY A 161 8.08 -14.40 -11.15
C GLY A 161 8.46 -15.52 -12.11
N ILE A 162 7.46 -16.17 -12.73
CA ILE A 162 7.66 -17.23 -13.71
C ILE A 162 8.29 -16.61 -14.96
N LYS A 163 9.57 -16.90 -15.20
CA LYS A 163 10.24 -16.57 -16.47
C LYS A 163 9.81 -17.60 -17.51
N HIS A 164 9.14 -17.15 -18.57
CA HIS A 164 8.90 -17.95 -19.76
C HIS A 164 10.15 -18.04 -20.63
#